data_AF-A0A1D2WRF4-F1
#
_entry.id   AF-A0A1D2WRF4-F1
#
_cell.length_a   1.000
_cell.length_b   1.000
_cell.length_c   1.000
_cell.angle_alpha   90.00
_cell.angle_beta   90.00
_cell.angle_gamma   90.00
#
_symmetry.space_group_name_H-M   'P 1'
#
loop_
_entity.id
_entity.type
_entity.pdbx_description
1 polymer ?
#
loop_
_entity_poly.entity_id
_entity_poly.type
_entity_poly.pdbx_seq_one_letter_code
_entity_poly.pdbx_strand_id
1 'polypeptide(L)' 'MKCRMCGYEFDENEIPNRGCSGCGKHGCHSVHCPNCGFGNSPELDQEFDFIIKLKDKIKNRKKATH' A
#
# COMPACT_ATOMS: atom_id res chain seq x y z
N MET A 1 0.40 2.28 -8.44
CA MET A 1 0.33 1.69 -7.08
C MET A 1 0.58 0.19 -7.12
N LYS A 2 0.94 -0.41 -5.97
CA LYS A 2 1.13 -1.87 -5.83
C LYS A 2 0.14 -2.43 -4.80
N CYS A 3 -0.59 -3.48 -5.15
CA CYS A 3 -1.52 -4.09 -4.22
C CYS A 3 -0.79 -4.72 -3.03
N ARG A 4 -1.18 -4.36 -1.82
CA ARG A 4 -0.57 -4.87 -0.58
C ARG A 4 -0.95 -6.32 -0.24
N MET A 5 -2.00 -6.83 -0.89
CA MET A 5 -2.48 -8.21 -0.71
C MET A 5 -1.88 -9.18 -1.74
N CYS A 6 -1.96 -8.85 -3.04
CA CYS A 6 -1.53 -9.76 -4.10
C CYS A 6 -0.26 -9.32 -4.86
N GLY A 7 0.27 -8.12 -4.58
CA GLY A 7 1.48 -7.61 -5.23
C GLY A 7 1.32 -7.11 -6.66
N TYR A 8 0.11 -7.18 -7.24
CA TYR A 8 -0.16 -6.68 -8.60
C TYR A 8 0.09 -5.16 -8.70
N GLU A 9 0.76 -4.73 -9.76
CA GLU A 9 1.08 -3.32 -10.04
C GLU A 9 0.12 -2.76 -11.07
N PHE A 10 -0.45 -1.59 -10.78
CA PHE A 10 -1.46 -0.94 -11.63
C PHE A 10 -1.48 0.57 -11.40
N ASP A 11 -1.96 1.33 -12.39
CA ASP A 11 -2.17 2.77 -12.21
C ASP A 11 -3.51 3.01 -11.49
N GLU A 12 -3.44 3.71 -10.35
CA GLU A 12 -4.63 4.08 -9.58
C GLU A 12 -5.47 5.14 -10.28
N ASN A 13 -4.87 5.90 -11.22
CA ASN A 13 -5.56 6.92 -11.98
C ASN A 13 -6.43 6.36 -13.10
N GLU A 14 -6.12 5.15 -13.54
CA GLU A 14 -6.87 4.43 -14.57
C GLU A 14 -8.04 3.61 -14.00
N ILE A 15 -8.12 3.45 -12.67
CA ILE A 15 -9.22 2.73 -12.02
C ILE A 15 -10.50 3.60 -12.06
N PRO A 16 -11.55 3.19 -12.79
CA PRO A 16 -12.83 3.89 -12.75
C PRO A 16 -13.44 3.75 -11.37
N ASN A 17 -13.96 4.85 -10.82
CA ASN A 17 -14.54 4.90 -9.47
C ASN A 17 -13.54 4.46 -8.39
N ARG A 18 -12.56 5.34 -8.07
CA ARG A 18 -11.62 5.18 -6.94
C ARG A 18 -12.27 5.11 -5.54
N GLY A 19 -13.57 4.82 -5.47
CA GLY A 19 -14.35 4.68 -4.25
C GLY A 19 -15.12 3.36 -4.27
N CYS A 20 -15.41 2.85 -3.08
CA CYS A 20 -16.21 1.64 -2.92
C CYS A 20 -17.64 1.88 -3.44
N SER A 21 -18.01 1.27 -4.56
CA SER A 21 -19.35 1.38 -5.16
C SER A 21 -20.45 0.65 -4.36
N GLY A 22 -20.09 -0.07 -3.28
CA GLY A 22 -21.01 -0.94 -2.55
C GLY A 22 -21.21 -0.69 -1.05
N CYS A 23 -20.38 0.12 -0.37
CA CYS A 23 -20.42 0.20 1.10
C CYS A 23 -21.15 1.42 1.69
N GLY A 24 -21.64 2.35 0.85
CA GLY A 24 -22.42 3.50 1.29
C GLY A 24 -21.67 4.55 2.13
N LYS A 25 -20.37 4.39 2.37
CA LYS A 25 -19.54 5.39 3.05
C LYS A 25 -19.06 6.46 2.08
N HIS A 26 -19.51 7.69 2.28
CA HIS A 26 -18.93 8.88 1.66
C HIS A 26 -17.51 9.11 2.19
N GLY A 27 -16.55 9.45 1.32
CA GLY A 27 -15.16 9.72 1.70
C GLY A 27 -14.26 8.49 1.87
N CYS A 28 -14.64 7.34 1.30
CA CYS A 28 -13.75 6.17 1.29
C CYS A 28 -12.65 6.34 0.23
N HIS A 29 -11.47 6.81 0.63
CA HIS A 29 -10.29 7.01 -0.23
C HIS A 29 -9.53 5.72 -0.56
N SER A 30 -10.23 4.58 -0.62
CA SER A 30 -9.60 3.28 -0.91
C SER A 30 -9.67 2.91 -2.39
N VAL A 31 -8.52 2.55 -2.96
CA VAL A 31 -8.37 2.08 -4.34
C VAL A 31 -8.40 0.56 -4.38
N HIS A 32 -9.42 -0.01 -5.00
CA HIS A 32 -9.59 -1.46 -5.08
C HIS A 32 -8.68 -2.06 -6.16
N CYS A 33 -7.97 -3.13 -5.82
CA CYS A 33 -7.10 -3.81 -6.75
C CYS A 33 -7.92 -4.47 -7.87
N PRO A 34 -7.60 -4.22 -9.16
CA PRO A 34 -8.34 -4.82 -10.27
C PRO A 34 -8.08 -6.33 -10.41
N ASN A 35 -7.01 -6.85 -9.79
CA ASN A 35 -6.67 -8.27 -9.83
C ASN A 35 -7.36 -9.10 -8.72
N CYS A 36 -7.49 -8.58 -7.50
CA CYS A 36 -8.02 -9.35 -6.37
C CYS A 36 -9.13 -8.68 -5.55
N GLY A 37 -9.54 -7.44 -5.91
CA GLY A 37 -10.59 -6.70 -5.23
C GLY A 37 -10.22 -6.08 -3.87
N PHE A 38 -8.99 -6.29 -3.38
CA PHE A 38 -8.56 -5.75 -2.09
C PHE A 38 -8.52 -4.21 -2.10
N GLY A 39 -9.09 -3.57 -1.08
CA GLY A 39 -9.07 -2.12 -0.88
C GLY A 39 -7.71 -1.63 -0.37
N ASN A 40 -6.98 -0.90 -1.20
CA ASN A 40 -5.71 -0.28 -0.82
C ASN A 40 -5.97 1.16 -0.36
N SER A 41 -5.26 1.63 0.67
CA SER A 41 -5.25 3.05 1.03
C SER A 41 -3.90 3.63 0.64
N PRO A 42 -3.85 4.65 -0.25
CA PRO A 42 -2.62 5.34 -0.60
C PRO A 42 -1.91 5.98 0.61
N GLU A 43 -2.66 6.37 1.64
CA GLU A 43 -2.14 6.98 2.87
C GLU A 43 -1.28 5.99 3.67
N LEU A 44 -1.68 4.72 3.71
CA LEU A 44 -0.96 3.67 4.42
C LEU A 44 0.36 3.26 3.75
N ASP A 45 0.54 3.56 2.46
CA ASP A 45 1.85 3.36 1.79
C ASP A 45 2.90 4.37 2.31
N GLN A 46 2.47 5.49 2.91
CA GLN A 46 3.34 6.52 3.49
C GLN A 46 3.63 6.31 4.99
N GLU A 47 2.83 5.52 5.71
CA GLU A 47 2.83 5.50 7.19
C GLU A 47 3.94 4.68 7.88
N PHE A 48 4.89 4.09 7.16
CA PHE A 48 5.87 3.17 7.77
C PHE A 48 7.34 3.58 7.65
N ASP A 49 7.62 4.87 7.46
CA ASP A 49 8.98 5.42 7.47
C ASP A 49 9.81 4.98 8.69
N PHE A 50 9.19 4.91 9.87
CA PHE A 50 9.85 4.46 11.09
C PHE A 50 10.28 2.99 11.01
N ILE A 51 9.45 2.11 10.44
CA ILE A 51 9.75 0.68 10.28
C ILE A 51 10.85 0.48 9.24
N ILE A 52 10.83 1.25 8.14
CA ILE A 52 11.90 1.25 7.13
C ILE A 52 13.25 1.62 7.79
N LYS A 53 13.28 2.73 8.53
CA LYS A 53 14.48 3.19 9.26
C LYS A 53 14.99 2.16 10.27
N LEU A 54 14.10 1.46 10.98
CA LEU A 54 14.46 0.37 11.89
C LEU A 54 15.08 -0.82 11.15
N LYS A 55 14.46 -1.27 10.04
CA LYS A 55 14.98 -2.36 9.21
C LYS A 55 16.37 -2.04 8.68
N ASP A 56 16.60 -0.83 8.20
CA ASP A 56 17.90 -0.40 7.69
C ASP A 56 18.98 -0.37 8.78
N LYS A 57 18.65 0.12 9.98
CA LYS A 57 19.55 0.06 11.15
C LYS A 57 19.95 -1.38 11.49
N ILE A 58 19.01 -2.31 11.51
CA ILE A 58 19.29 -3.74 11.80
C ILE A 58 20.18 -4.35 10.71
N LYS A 59 19.89 -4.06 9.43
CA LYS A 59 20.66 -4.56 8.29
C LYS A 59 22.10 -4.05 8.30
N ASN A 60 22.31 -2.76 8.59
CA ASN A 60 23.63 -2.16 8.69
C ASN A 60 24.43 -2.72 9.87
N ARG A 61 23.79 -2.98 11.01
CA ARG A 61 24.45 -3.62 12.16
C ARG A 61 24.94 -5.03 11.82
N LYS A 62 24.14 -5.85 11.12
CA LYS A 62 24.54 -7.20 10.69
C LYS A 62 25.76 -7.19 9.75
N LYS A 63 25.84 -6.21 8.84
CA LYS A 63 26.98 -6.03 7.93
C LYS A 63 28.28 -5.63 8.62
N ALA A 64 28.21 -5.00 9.80
CA ALA A 64 29.41 -4.58 10.54
C ALA A 64 30.03 -5.68 11.41
N THR A 65 29.31 -6.79 11.63
CA THR A 65 29.73 -7.93 12.47
C THR A 65 30.16 -9.17 11.68
N HIS A 66 30.18 -9.12 10.35
CA HIS A 66 30.71 -10.14 9.44
C HIS A 66 31.78 -9.50 8.55
#